data_AF-A0A3B9EEZ3-F1
#
_entry.id   AF-A0A3B9EEZ3-F1
#
_cell.length_a   1.000
_cell.length_b   1.000
_cell.length_c   1.000
_cell.angle_alpha   90.00
_cell.angle_beta   90.00
_cell.angle_gamma   90.00
#
_symmetry.space_group_name_H-M   'P 1'
#
loop_
_entity.id
_entity.type
_entity.pdbx_description
1 polymer ?
#
loop_
_entity_poly.entity_id
_entity_poly.type
_entity_poly.pdbx_seq_one_letter_code
_entity_poly.pdbx_strand_id
1 'polypeptide(L)' 'MKIYRISIGDAHGPSREVKVPSKTDVQAGDAAASLLEPGETILSIVETEDAYQAVDAPPAGTQTHPDQIT' A
#
# COMPACT_ATOMS: atom_id res chain seq x y z
N MET A 1 3.15 -0.21 17.40
CA MET A 1 2.85 -1.08 16.25
C MET A 1 3.00 -0.20 15.03
N LYS A 2 3.80 -0.57 14.04
CA LYS A 2 4.08 0.26 12.86
C LYS A 2 3.63 -0.50 11.61
N ILE A 3 3.34 0.22 10.53
CA ILE A 3 3.01 -0.39 9.24
C ILE A 3 4.23 -0.19 8.35
N TYR A 4 4.67 -1.26 7.70
CA TYR A 4 5.73 -1.21 6.69
C TYR A 4 5.12 -1.49 5.33
N ARG A 5 5.44 -0.63 4.37
CA ARG A 5 5.13 -0.80 2.95
C ARG A 5 6.34 -1.44 2.29
N ILE A 6 6.12 -2.59 1.66
CA ILE A 6 7.19 -3.43 1.13
C ILE A 6 6.93 -3.62 -0.36
N SER A 7 7.84 -3.13 -1.18
CA SER A 7 7.79 -3.30 -2.62
C SER A 7 8.45 -4.63 -2.96
N ILE A 8 7.70 -5.51 -3.60
CA ILE A 8 8.12 -6.82 -4.08
C ILE A 8 8.10 -6.74 -5.61
N GLY A 9 9.10 -7.30 -6.28
CA GLY A 9 9.08 -7.42 -7.72
C GLY A 9 9.90 -8.59 -8.21
N ASP A 10 9.54 -9.06 -9.40
CA ASP A 10 10.38 -9.97 -10.18
C ASP A 10 11.42 -9.18 -10.96
N ALA A 11 12.57 -9.79 -11.25
CA ALA A 11 13.69 -9.13 -11.94
C ALA A 11 13.31 -8.50 -13.30
N HIS A 12 12.23 -8.96 -13.94
CA HIS A 12 11.73 -8.45 -15.21
C HIS A 12 10.22 -8.16 -15.21
N GLY A 13 9.57 -8.24 -14.05
CA GLY A 13 8.11 -8.22 -13.92
C GLY A 13 7.54 -6.97 -13.23
N PRO A 14 6.20 -6.89 -13.14
CA PRO A 14 5.52 -5.84 -12.40
C PRO A 14 5.83 -5.93 -10.91
N SER A 15 6.09 -4.78 -10.28
CA SER A 15 6.24 -4.70 -8.83
C SER A 15 4.87 -4.59 -8.15
N ARG A 16 4.68 -5.35 -7.07
CA ARG A 16 3.52 -5.25 -6.17
C ARG A 16 3.94 -4.74 -4.79
N GLU A 17 3.00 -4.17 -4.06
CA GLU A 17 3.26 -3.60 -2.75
C GLU A 17 2.43 -4.29 -1.69
N VAL A 18 3.09 -4.76 -0.63
CA VAL A 18 2.45 -5.40 0.51
C VAL A 18 2.63 -4.55 1.76
N LYS A 19 1.60 -4.49 2.59
CA LYS A 19 1.61 -3.77 3.86
C LYS A 19 1.65 -4.76 5.00
N VAL A 20 2.68 -4.69 5.84
CA VAL A 20 2.88 -5.62 6.94
C VAL A 20 2.93 -4.86 8.26
N PRO A 21 2.04 -5.15 9.23
CA PRO A 21 2.13 -4.60 10.57
C PRO A 21 3.30 -5.29 11.31
N SER A 22 4.25 -4.51 11.80
CA SER A 22 5.42 -5.03 12.52
C SER A 22 5.96 -4.03 13.53
N LYS A 23 6.80 -4.51 14.46
CA LYS A 23 7.43 -3.65 15.48
C LYS A 23 8.75 -3.06 14.98
N THR A 24 9.42 -3.74 14.06
CA THR A 24 10.71 -3.38 13.46
C THR A 24 10.71 -3.67 11.97
N ASP A 25 11.60 -3.02 11.23
CA ASP A 25 11.84 -3.22 9.79
C ASP A 25 12.34 -4.64 9.48
N VAL A 26 13.17 -5.23 10.35
CA VAL A 26 13.65 -6.60 10.21
C VAL A 26 12.51 -7.61 10.25
N GLN A 27 11.58 -7.46 11.20
CA GLN A 27 10.40 -8.33 11.29
C GLN A 27 9.46 -8.15 10.09
N ALA A 28 9.37 -6.92 9.57
CA ALA A 28 8.58 -6.63 8.39
C ALA A 28 9.17 -7.30 7.14
N GLY A 29 10.49 -7.25 6.98
CA GLY A 29 11.21 -7.91 5.89
C GLY A 29 11.08 -9.44 5.94
N ASP A 30 11.21 -10.05 7.11
CA ASP A 30 11.03 -11.50 7.32
C ASP A 30 9.59 -11.95 6.99
N ALA A 31 8.60 -11.19 7.45
CA ALA A 31 7.20 -11.44 7.14
C ALA A 31 6.90 -11.25 5.64
N ALA A 32 7.49 -10.26 4.97
CA ALA A 32 7.38 -10.13 3.51
C ALA A 32 8.08 -11.25 2.76
N ALA A 33 9.21 -11.75 3.26
CA ALA A 33 9.91 -12.88 2.64
C ALA A 33 9.02 -14.13 2.59
N SER A 34 8.15 -14.31 3.60
CA SER A 34 7.16 -15.39 3.64
C SER A 34 6.00 -15.21 2.63
N LEU A 35 5.84 -14.01 2.06
CA LEU A 35 4.80 -13.69 1.08
C LEU A 35 5.32 -13.70 -0.37
N LEU A 36 6.63 -13.88 -0.58
CA LEU A 36 7.25 -13.93 -1.89
C LEU A 36 6.82 -15.18 -2.66
N GLU A 37 6.53 -14.99 -3.94
CA GLU A 37 6.37 -16.06 -4.91
C GLU A 37 7.73 -16.42 -5.54
N PRO A 38 7.88 -17.61 -6.15
CA PRO A 38 9.13 -18.02 -6.77
C PRO A 38 9.55 -17.04 -7.88
N GLY A 39 10.74 -16.42 -7.73
CA GLY A 39 11.27 -15.43 -8.66
C GLY A 39 11.09 -13.98 -8.19
N GLU A 40 10.21 -13.74 -7.21
CA GLU A 40 10.06 -12.42 -6.61
C GLU A 40 11.15 -12.12 -5.57
N THR A 41 11.53 -10.85 -5.47
CA THR A 41 12.42 -10.35 -4.42
C THR A 41 11.86 -9.08 -3.79
N ILE A 42 12.25 -8.83 -2.55
CA ILE A 42 11.99 -7.56 -1.88
C ILE A 42 12.90 -6.50 -2.50
N LEU A 43 12.31 -5.43 -3.01
CA LEU A 43 12.99 -4.29 -3.62
C LEU A 43 13.21 -3.16 -2.60
N SER A 44 12.24 -2.91 -1.74
CA SER A 44 12.31 -1.84 -0.73
C SER A 44 11.39 -2.09 0.44
N ILE A 45 11.79 -1.65 1.64
CA ILE A 45 11.00 -1.69 2.87
C ILE A 45 10.98 -0.27 3.42
N VAL A 46 9.79 0.32 3.53
CA VAL A 46 9.61 1.69 4.02
C VAL A 46 8.59 1.67 5.15
N GLU A 47 8.96 2.22 6.30
CA GLU A 47 8.01 2.50 7.38
C GLU A 47 7.01 3.55 6.90
N THR A 48 5.72 3.27 7.04
CA THR A 48 4.67 4.21 6.68
C THR A 48 3.78 4.48 7.88
N GLU A 49 3.56 5.77 8.15
CA GLU A 49 2.57 6.25 9.10
C GLU A 49 1.18 6.40 8.45
N ASP A 50 1.08 6.16 7.13
CA ASP A 50 -0.17 6.28 6.39
C ASP A 50 -1.16 5.18 6.78
N ALA A 51 -2.13 5.58 7.60
CA ALA A 51 -3.46 4.98 7.68
C ALA A 51 -4.31 5.25 6.43
N TYR A 52 -3.75 5.86 5.37
CA TYR A 52 -4.51 6.28 4.21
C TYR A 52 -4.81 5.10 3.26
N GLN A 53 -6.10 4.78 3.22
CA GLN A 53 -6.78 4.42 1.99
C GLN A 53 -6.43 5.46 0.91
N ALA A 54 -5.42 5.19 0.09
CA ALA A 54 -5.40 5.79 -1.24
C ALA A 54 -6.52 5.09 -2.01
N VAL A 55 -7.75 5.61 -1.91
CA VAL A 55 -8.79 5.30 -2.87
C VAL A 55 -8.39 6.00 -4.17
N ASP A 56 -8.15 5.22 -5.23
CA ASP A 56 -7.80 5.72 -6.58
C ASP A 56 -8.90 6.56 -7.24
N ALA A 57 -10.02 6.80 -6.54
CA ALA A 57 -11.08 7.67 -6.99
C ALA A 57 -11.61 8.52 -5.82
N PRO A 58 -11.84 9.84 -6.03
CA PRO A 58 -12.65 10.60 -5.09
C PRO A 58 -14.06 9.97 -5.02
N PRO A 59 -14.78 10.06 -3.89
CA PRO A 59 -16.20 9.74 -3.88
C PRO A 59 -16.86 10.53 -5.01
N ALA A 60 -17.75 9.90 -5.77
CA ALA A 60 -18.40 10.52 -6.91
C ALA A 60 -18.97 11.89 -6.50
N GLY A 61 -18.29 12.95 -6.88
CA GLY A 61 -18.77 14.31 -6.72
C GLY A 61 -19.88 14.49 -7.74
N THR A 62 -21.11 14.13 -7.38
CA THR A 62 -22.27 14.62 -8.11
C THR A 62 -22.32 16.14 -7.94
N GLN A 63 -21.72 16.81 -8.93
CA GLN A 63 -21.97 18.13 -9.46
C GLN A 63 -23.08 18.97 -8.76
N THR A 64 -22.63 20.12 -8.26
CA THR A 64 -23.29 21.34 -7.76
C THR A 64 -24.66 21.75 -8.35
N HIS A 65 -25.67 21.89 -7.45
CA HIS A 65 -26.67 22.98 -7.18
C HIS A 65 -27.42 23.73 -8.32
N PRO A 66 -28.68 24.24 -8.12
CA PRO A 66 -29.06 25.15 -7.03
C PRO A 66 -30.44 24.96 -6.36
N ASP A 67 -30.49 25.49 -5.15
CA ASP A 67 -31.68 25.86 -4.37
C ASP A 67 -32.57 26.81 -5.22
N GLN A 68 -33.76 26.35 -5.60
CA GLN A 68 -34.83 27.22 -6.11
C GLN A 68 -35.89 27.31 -5.00
N ILE A 69 -35.75 28.36 -4.18
CA ILE A 69 -36.82 28.89 -3.35
C ILE A 69 -37.88 29.45 -4.32
N THR A 70 -39.10 28.94 -4.28
CA THR A 70 -40.32 29.65 -4.73
C THR A 70 -41.48 29.22 -3.86
#